data_AF-A0A931DSV3-F1
#
_entry.id   AF-A0A931DSV3-F1
#
_cell.length_a   1.000
_cell.length_b   1.000
_cell.length_c   1.000
_cell.angle_alpha   90.00
_cell.angle_beta   90.00
_cell.angle_gamma   90.00
#
_symmetry.space_group_name_H-M   'P 1'
#
loop_
_entity.id
_entity.type
_entity.pdbx_description
1 polymer ?
#
loop_
_entity_poly.entity_id
_entity_poly.type
_entity_poly.pdbx_seq_one_letter_code
_entity_poly.pdbx_strand_id
1 'polypeptide(L)'
;MSYQRANMPALQQAQADFTLAYRALTDELDDLEKNLESKLSRWEGNAVEAYWIHKREWDKAAQHIGTVLNQLGMVIGDAHTNYTAAERRNQGIWGG
;
A
#
# COMPACT_ATOMS: atom_id res chain seq x y z
N MET A 1 0.57 1.65 -27.83
CA MET A 1 -0.07 0.40 -27.33
C MET A 1 0.93 -0.68 -26.91
N SER A 2 2.18 -0.71 -27.39
CA SER A 2 3.23 -1.65 -26.97
C SER A 2 3.93 -1.26 -25.66
N TYR A 3 4.15 0.03 -25.41
CA TYR A 3 4.87 0.52 -24.22
C TYR A 3 4.14 0.23 -22.90
N GLN A 4 2.80 0.28 -22.89
CA GLN A 4 1.98 -0.07 -21.72
C GLN A 4 2.07 -1.55 -21.35
N ARG A 5 2.35 -2.44 -22.31
CA ARG A 5 2.51 -3.89 -22.10
C ARG A 5 3.82 -4.22 -21.40
N ALA A 6 4.90 -3.58 -21.84
CA ALA A 6 6.23 -3.77 -21.29
C ALA A 6 6.31 -3.33 -19.82
N ASN A 7 5.52 -2.32 -19.43
CA ASN A 7 5.56 -1.76 -18.08
C ASN A 7 4.64 -2.46 -17.07
N MET A 8 3.69 -3.30 -17.50
CA MET A 8 2.77 -3.99 -16.59
C MET A 8 3.46 -4.91 -15.57
N PRO A 9 4.42 -5.78 -15.97
CA PRO A 9 5.17 -6.58 -15.01
C PRO A 9 5.91 -5.73 -13.98
N ALA A 10 6.49 -4.60 -14.40
CA ALA A 10 7.18 -3.68 -13.49
C ALA A 10 6.22 -3.02 -12.48
N LEU A 11 4.98 -2.69 -12.90
CA LEU A 11 3.96 -2.15 -12.01
C LEU A 11 3.45 -3.18 -10.99
N GLN A 12 3.27 -4.43 -11.41
CA GLN A 12 2.90 -5.54 -10.50
C GLN A 12 4.01 -5.80 -9.48
N GLN A 13 5.26 -5.79 -9.92
CA GLN A 13 6.40 -5.94 -9.01
C GLN A 13 6.45 -4.77 -8.01
N ALA A 14 6.33 -3.52 -8.48
CA ALA A 14 6.30 -2.36 -7.60
C ALA A 14 5.16 -2.45 -6.57
N GLN A 15 3.96 -2.89 -6.96
CA GLN A 15 2.85 -3.11 -6.02
C GLN A 15 3.20 -4.14 -4.95
N ALA A 16 3.84 -5.25 -5.33
CA ALA A 16 4.28 -6.28 -4.39
C ALA A 16 5.32 -5.72 -3.41
N ASP A 17 6.31 -5.00 -3.92
CA ASP A 17 7.36 -4.37 -3.13
C ASP A 17 6.78 -3.34 -2.13
N PHE A 18 5.85 -2.50 -2.59
CA PHE A 18 5.17 -1.55 -1.71
C PHE A 18 4.31 -2.24 -0.65
N THR A 19 3.67 -3.36 -0.99
CA THR A 19 2.89 -4.15 -0.03
C THR A 19 3.79 -4.74 1.06
N LEU A 20 4.97 -5.22 0.69
CA LEU A 20 5.96 -5.71 1.64
C LEU A 20 6.49 -4.59 2.54
N ALA A 21 6.85 -3.45 1.96
CA ALA A 21 7.30 -2.28 2.70
C ALA A 21 6.22 -1.77 3.67
N TYR A 22 4.95 -1.78 3.26
CA TYR A 22 3.83 -1.41 4.12
C TYR A 22 3.65 -2.36 5.31
N ARG A 23 3.76 -3.68 5.09
CA ARG A 23 3.73 -4.66 6.19
C ARG A 23 4.87 -4.43 7.19
N ALA A 24 6.09 -4.23 6.67
CA ALA A 24 7.23 -3.93 7.52
C ALA A 24 7.03 -2.63 8.34
N LEU A 25 6.43 -1.60 7.74
CA LEU A 25 6.07 -0.37 8.44
C LEU A 25 5.05 -0.62 9.55
N THR A 26 3.98 -1.38 9.28
CA THR A 26 2.96 -1.65 10.30
C THR A 26 3.51 -2.48 11.43
N ASP A 27 4.35 -3.48 11.13
CA ASP A 27 4.99 -4.32 12.15
C ASP A 27 5.90 -3.48 13.06
N GLU A 28 6.70 -2.58 12.49
CA GLU A 28 7.57 -1.67 13.25
C GLU A 28 6.76 -0.70 14.14
N LEU A 29 5.64 -0.17 13.64
CA LEU A 29 4.76 0.70 14.42
C LEU A 29 4.09 -0.06 15.57
N ASP A 30 3.64 -1.29 15.35
CA ASP A 30 3.05 -2.15 16.38
C ASP A 30 4.08 -2.47 17.48
N ASP A 31 5.32 -2.75 17.10
CA ASP A 31 6.39 -3.04 18.05
C ASP A 31 6.85 -1.80 18.81
N LEU A 32 6.88 -0.64 18.15
CA LEU A 32 7.09 0.65 18.78
C LEU A 32 5.99 0.93 19.82
N GLU A 33 4.71 0.79 19.44
CA GLU A 33 3.55 0.97 20.31
C GLU A 33 3.66 0.10 21.56
N LYS A 34 3.86 -1.22 21.40
CA LYS A 34 4.04 -2.15 22.54
C LYS A 34 5.19 -1.72 23.45
N ASN A 35 6.32 -1.29 22.90
CA ASN A 35 7.49 -0.87 23.68
C ASN A 35 7.19 0.38 24.50
N LEU A 36 6.59 1.39 23.88
CA LEU A 36 6.27 2.66 24.53
C LEU A 36 5.18 2.47 25.59
N GLU A 37 4.12 1.72 25.29
CA GLU A 37 3.02 1.45 26.22
C GLU A 37 3.47 0.66 27.45
N SER A 38 4.42 -0.27 27.30
CA SER A 38 4.99 -1.00 28.44
C SER A 38 5.69 -0.08 29.47
N LYS A 39 6.10 1.12 29.05
CA LYS A 39 6.80 2.11 29.87
C LYS A 39 5.95 3.32 30.21
N LEU A 40 4.77 3.45 29.60
CA LEU A 40 3.90 4.64 29.69
C LEU A 40 3.48 4.94 31.14
N SER A 41 3.29 3.91 31.96
CA SER A 41 2.98 4.06 33.40
C SER A 41 4.07 4.74 34.22
N ARG A 42 5.30 4.84 33.69
CA ARG A 42 6.45 5.49 34.33
C ARG A 42 6.69 6.92 33.81
N TRP A 43 5.91 7.36 32.83
CA TRP A 43 6.08 8.66 32.20
C TRP A 43 5.28 9.73 32.95
N GLU A 44 5.79 10.95 32.98
CA GLU A 44 5.09 12.10 33.54
C GLU A 44 4.04 12.64 32.54
N GLY A 45 3.01 13.31 33.04
CA GLY A 45 1.78 13.63 32.29
C GLY A 45 1.97 14.27 30.91
N ASN A 46 2.95 15.18 30.75
CA ASN A 46 3.21 15.83 29.46
C ASN A 46 3.78 14.86 28.40
N ALA A 47 4.55 13.85 28.82
CA ALA A 47 5.08 12.84 27.90
C ALA A 47 4.00 11.86 27.44
N VAL A 48 3.03 11.56 28.32
CA VAL A 48 1.85 10.74 27.97
C VAL A 48 1.00 11.46 26.92
N GLU A 49 0.74 12.76 27.09
CA GLU A 49 -0.01 13.53 26.10
C GLU A 49 0.70 13.58 24.73
N ALA A 50 2.02 13.85 24.73
CA ALA A 50 2.82 13.85 23.51
C ALA A 50 2.80 12.49 22.80
N TYR A 51 2.85 11.39 23.55
CA TYR A 51 2.70 10.04 22.99
C TYR A 51 1.40 9.88 22.22
N TRP A 52 0.26 10.21 22.81
CA TRP A 52 -1.05 10.05 22.15
C TRP A 52 -1.19 10.94 20.90
N ILE A 53 -0.59 12.13 20.91
CA ILE A 53 -0.56 13.00 19.73
C ILE A 53 0.22 12.32 18.61
N HIS A 54 1.46 11.89 18.88
CA HIS A 54 2.29 11.23 17.87
C HIS A 54 1.69 9.90 17.40
N LYS A 55 1.06 9.14 18.31
CA LYS A 55 0.35 7.91 18.00
C LYS A 55 -0.67 8.10 16.91
N ARG A 56 -1.54 9.08 17.10
CA ARG A 56 -2.58 9.41 16.13
C ARG A 56 -2.00 9.81 14.77
N GLU A 57 -0.88 10.52 14.75
CA GLU A 57 -0.24 10.95 13.49
C GLU A 57 0.36 9.78 12.71
N TRP A 58 1.10 8.86 13.37
CA TRP A 58 1.64 7.70 12.67
C TRP A 58 0.54 6.71 12.26
N ASP A 59 -0.49 6.52 13.08
CA ASP A 59 -1.63 5.65 12.76
C ASP A 59 -2.36 6.18 11.50
N LYS A 60 -2.58 7.49 11.45
CA LYS A 60 -3.19 8.16 10.29
C LYS A 60 -2.32 8.02 9.04
N ALA A 61 -1.00 8.17 9.17
CA ALA A 61 -0.07 8.01 8.06
C ALA A 61 -0.08 6.57 7.51
N ALA A 62 -0.02 5.57 8.39
CA ALA A 62 -0.09 4.16 8.00
C ALA A 62 -1.41 3.84 7.27
N GLN A 63 -2.55 4.27 7.82
CA GLN A 63 -3.85 4.11 7.17
C GLN A 63 -3.92 4.77 5.78
N HIS A 64 -3.33 5.96 5.64
CA HIS A 64 -3.26 6.64 4.35
C HIS A 64 -2.44 5.82 3.32
N ILE A 65 -1.29 5.29 3.72
CA ILE A 65 -0.46 4.44 2.85
C ILE A 65 -1.26 3.20 2.43
N GLY A 66 -1.92 2.51 3.37
CA GLY A 66 -2.76 1.35 3.04
C GLY A 66 -3.88 1.69 2.04
N THR A 67 -4.50 2.86 2.18
CA THR A 67 -5.52 3.34 1.24
C THR A 67 -4.95 3.55 -0.17
N VAL A 68 -3.79 4.20 -0.28
CA VAL A 68 -3.12 4.43 -1.57
C VAL A 68 -2.71 3.12 -2.23
N LEU A 69 -2.22 2.13 -1.46
CA LEU A 69 -1.85 0.82 -2.00
C LEU A 69 -3.05 0.02 -2.50
N ASN A 70 -4.18 0.09 -1.80
CA ASN A 70 -5.43 -0.51 -2.27
C ASN A 70 -5.90 0.12 -3.59
N GLN A 71 -5.83 1.46 -3.70
CA GLN A 71 -6.14 2.17 -4.94
C GLN A 71 -5.21 1.77 -6.08
N LEU A 72 -3.90 1.66 -5.81
CA LEU A 72 -2.91 1.21 -6.79
C LEU A 72 -3.23 -0.20 -7.29
N GLY A 73 -3.58 -1.13 -6.39
CA GLY A 73 -3.96 -2.49 -6.75
C GLY A 73 -5.18 -2.55 -7.66
N MET A 74 -6.21 -1.73 -7.39
CA MET A 74 -7.41 -1.63 -8.25
C MET A 74 -7.04 -1.12 -9.66
N VAL A 75 -6.24 -0.04 -9.75
CA VAL A 75 -5.82 0.53 -11.04
C VAL A 75 -5.04 -0.48 -11.88
N ILE A 76 -4.14 -1.26 -11.26
CA ILE A 76 -3.39 -2.32 -11.95
C ILE A 76 -4.32 -3.44 -12.42
N GLY A 77 -5.29 -3.85 -11.60
CA GLY A 77 -6.29 -4.87 -11.97
C GLY A 77 -7.19 -4.45 -13.13
N ASP A 78 -7.67 -3.21 -13.13
CA ASP A 78 -8.50 -2.64 -14.19
C ASP A 78 -7.71 -2.53 -15.51
N ALA A 79 -6.45 -2.10 -15.43
CA ALA A 79 -5.57 -2.02 -16.59
C ALA A 79 -5.36 -3.40 -17.23
N HIS A 80 -5.18 -4.46 -16.43
CA HIS A 80 -5.05 -5.83 -16.91
C HIS A 80 -6.33 -6.35 -17.60
N THR A 81 -7.50 -6.08 -17.02
CA THR A 81 -8.80 -6.50 -17.57
C THR A 81 -9.11 -5.81 -18.90
N ASN A 82 -8.97 -4.48 -18.94
CA ASN A 82 -9.21 -3.70 -20.16
C ASN A 82 -8.26 -4.10 -21.29
N TYR A 83 -7.02 -4.43 -20.94
CA TYR A 83 -6.01 -4.86 -21.89
C TYR A 83 -6.33 -6.24 -22.51
N THR A 84 -6.61 -7.24 -21.69
CA THR A 84 -6.92 -8.61 -22.17
C THR A 84 -8.19 -8.64 -23.03
N ALA A 85 -9.19 -7.83 -22.68
CA ALA A 85 -10.40 -7.65 -23.48
C ALA A 85 -10.10 -7.03 -24.86
N ALA A 86 -9.25 -5.99 -24.91
CA ALA A 86 -8.86 -5.34 -26.16
C ALA A 86 -8.06 -6.26 -27.09
N GLU A 87 -7.15 -7.09 -26.54
CA GLU A 87 -6.42 -8.08 -27.34
C GLU A 87 -7.32 -9.16 -27.92
N ARG A 88 -8.21 -9.74 -27.11
CA ARG A 88 -9.16 -10.75 -27.59
C ARG A 88 -10.05 -10.20 -28.69
N ARG A 89 -10.54 -8.96 -28.53
CA ARG A 89 -11.37 -8.30 -29.54
C ARG A 89 -10.58 -8.06 -30.84
N ASN A 90 -9.34 -7.62 -30.76
CA ASN A 90 -8.51 -7.43 -31.95
C ASN A 90 -8.19 -8.78 -32.61
N GLN A 91 -7.76 -9.80 -31.87
CA GLN A 91 -7.50 -11.12 -32.46
C GLN A 91 -8.74 -11.72 -33.16
N GLY A 92 -9.94 -11.48 -32.63
CA GLY A 92 -11.20 -11.90 -33.28
C GLY A 92 -11.56 -11.12 -34.55
N ILE A 93 -11.02 -9.92 -34.77
CA ILE A 93 -11.24 -9.11 -35.99
C ILE A 93 -10.27 -9.50 -37.11
N TRP A 94 -9.05 -9.94 -36.77
CA TRP A 94 -8.00 -10.27 -37.75
C TRP A 94 -7.87 -11.77 -38.03
N GLY A 95 -8.60 -12.62 -37.30
CA GLY A 95 -8.62 -14.08 -37.48
C GLY A 95 -9.87 -14.62 -38.18
N GLY A 96 -10.74 -13.75 -38.71
CA GLY A 96 -11.94 -14.08 -39.48
C GLY A 96 -11.86 -13.62 -40.92
#